data_AF-K1SIE5-F1
#
_entry.id   AF-K1SIE5-F1
#
_cell.length_a   1.000
_cell.length_b   1.000
_cell.length_c   1.000
_cell.angle_alpha   90.00
_cell.angle_beta   90.00
_cell.angle_gamma   90.00
#
_symmetry.space_group_name_H-M   'P 1'
#
loop_
_entity.id
_entity.type
_entity.pdbx_description
1 polymer ?
#
loop_
_entity_poly.entity_id
_entity_poly.type
_entity_poly.pdbx_seq_one_letter_code
_entity_poly.pdbx_strand_id
1 'polypeptide(L)'
;MKENFITSIVSTWSNSISEYFKLLQEYPIKLVSLILDLAIVIFIVVKMFQIAKGSRALQLIKGIILFILITWLSGILNLTIVHSVLTAFLPSGVIALVVIFQPEIRRGLEQIGTNKFTNLFGMDKSIETKTREDIYKIVIAVEELAKNKNRRH
;
A
#
# COMPACT_ATOMS: atom_id res chain seq x y z
N MET A 1 55.20 -22.48 -15.32
CA MET A 1 54.08 -21.64 -15.83
C MET A 1 52.93 -21.49 -14.83
N LYS A 2 52.51 -22.55 -14.10
CA LYS A 2 51.45 -22.44 -13.08
C LYS A 2 51.83 -21.63 -11.82
N GLU A 3 53.08 -21.68 -11.38
CA GLU A 3 53.53 -21.00 -10.15
C GLU A 3 53.47 -19.46 -10.24
N ASN A 4 53.75 -18.90 -11.42
CA ASN A 4 53.66 -17.45 -11.67
C ASN A 4 52.21 -16.95 -11.66
N PHE A 5 51.25 -17.79 -12.05
CA PHE A 5 49.83 -17.45 -12.08
C PHE A 5 49.20 -17.50 -10.68
N ILE A 6 49.59 -18.48 -9.86
CA ILE A 6 49.15 -18.56 -8.47
C ILE A 6 49.72 -17.40 -7.65
N THR A 7 50.99 -17.05 -7.83
CA THR A 7 51.60 -15.90 -7.14
C THR A 7 51.03 -14.56 -7.60
N SER A 8 50.69 -14.38 -8.89
CA SER A 8 50.02 -13.16 -9.36
C SER A 8 48.60 -13.02 -8.81
N ILE A 9 47.84 -14.11 -8.71
CA ILE A 9 46.52 -14.09 -8.08
C ILE A 9 46.67 -13.78 -6.59
N VAL A 10 47.48 -14.53 -5.84
CA VAL A 10 47.61 -14.36 -4.39
C VAL A 10 48.08 -12.94 -4.03
N SER A 11 49.04 -12.37 -4.75
CA SER A 11 49.52 -11.00 -4.51
C SER A 11 48.47 -9.94 -4.84
N THR A 12 47.72 -10.11 -5.93
CA THR A 12 46.65 -9.17 -6.34
C THR A 12 45.50 -9.15 -5.31
N TRP A 13 45.11 -10.31 -4.81
CA TRP A 13 44.07 -10.44 -3.78
C TRP A 13 44.56 -9.92 -2.41
N SER A 14 45.78 -10.27 -2.01
CA SER A 14 46.36 -9.82 -0.74
C SER A 14 46.48 -8.30 -0.66
N ASN A 15 46.97 -7.67 -1.73
CA ASN A 15 47.15 -6.22 -1.76
C ASN A 15 45.80 -5.49 -1.73
N SER A 16 44.83 -5.95 -2.52
CA SER A 16 43.48 -5.37 -2.53
C SER A 16 42.80 -5.47 -1.16
N ILE A 17 42.86 -6.64 -0.52
CA ILE A 17 42.27 -6.87 0.82
C ILE A 17 42.92 -5.96 1.87
N SER A 18 44.25 -5.81 1.82
CA SER A 18 44.98 -4.96 2.76
C SER A 18 44.65 -3.48 2.61
N GLU A 19 44.31 -3.02 1.41
CA GLU A 19 43.94 -1.65 1.10
C GLU A 19 42.52 -1.32 1.61
N TYR A 20 41.56 -2.24 1.44
CA TYR A 20 40.24 -2.13 2.08
C TYR A 20 40.33 -2.15 3.62
N PHE A 21 41.23 -2.96 4.19
CA PHE A 21 41.43 -3.02 5.64
C PHE A 21 42.00 -1.71 6.20
N LYS A 22 42.89 -1.03 5.46
CA LYS A 22 43.42 0.30 5.84
C LYS A 22 42.35 1.40 5.74
N LEU A 23 41.52 1.39 4.70
CA LEU A 23 40.40 2.32 4.56
C LEU A 23 39.35 2.16 5.68
N LEU A 24 39.18 0.95 6.21
CA LEU A 24 38.33 0.66 7.37
C LEU A 24 38.94 1.15 8.70
N GLN A 25 40.27 1.13 8.82
CA GLN A 25 40.99 1.57 10.01
C GLN A 25 41.11 3.10 10.11
N GLU A 26 41.06 3.81 8.99
CA GLU A 26 41.23 5.28 8.91
C GLU A 26 39.95 6.07 9.22
N TYR A 27 38.77 5.45 9.23
CA TYR A 27 37.47 6.10 9.52
C TYR A 27 36.52 5.27 10.43
N PRO A 28 36.85 5.05 11.72
CA PRO A 28 36.03 4.26 12.65
C PRO A 28 34.60 4.80 12.85
N ILE A 29 34.38 6.10 12.60
CA ILE A 29 33.07 6.75 12.78
C ILE A 29 32.07 6.30 11.70
N LYS A 30 32.54 5.92 10.50
CA LYS A 30 31.67 5.35 9.44
C LYS A 30 31.18 3.94 9.79
N LEU A 31 31.99 3.14 10.49
CA LEU A 31 31.59 1.81 10.96
C LEU A 31 30.49 1.90 12.02
N VAL A 32 30.62 2.82 12.97
CA VAL A 32 29.59 3.08 13.98
C VAL A 32 28.31 3.59 13.33
N SER A 33 28.41 4.53 12.37
CA SER A 33 27.26 5.02 11.61
C SER A 33 26.57 3.89 10.84
N LEU A 34 27.33 2.99 10.21
CA LEU A 34 26.82 1.85 9.44
C LEU A 34 26.15 0.79 10.33
N ILE A 35 26.73 0.50 11.49
CA ILE A 35 26.16 -0.43 12.49
C ILE A 35 24.87 0.17 13.07
N LEU A 36 24.87 1.46 13.40
CA LEU A 36 23.70 2.19 13.89
C LEU A 36 22.59 2.19 12.83
N ASP A 37 22.94 2.39 11.56
CA ASP A 37 22.01 2.34 10.44
C ASP A 37 21.38 0.96 10.27
N LEU A 38 22.21 -0.09 10.28
CA LEU A 38 21.74 -1.46 10.15
C LEU A 38 20.83 -1.84 11.33
N ALA A 39 21.15 -1.39 12.54
CA ALA A 39 20.34 -1.61 13.74
C ALA A 39 18.97 -0.92 13.65
N ILE A 40 18.92 0.33 13.15
CA ILE A 40 17.67 1.07 12.93
C ILE A 40 16.82 0.37 11.87
N VAL A 41 17.42 -0.07 10.76
CA VAL A 41 16.70 -0.82 9.71
C VAL A 41 16.11 -2.11 10.26
N ILE A 42 16.89 -2.90 11.01
CA ILE A 42 16.40 -4.14 11.63
C ILE A 42 15.25 -3.85 12.59
N PHE A 43 15.36 -2.81 13.42
CA PHE A 43 14.28 -2.41 14.32
C PHE A 43 12.99 -2.05 13.55
N ILE A 44 13.12 -1.31 12.46
CA ILE A 44 12.01 -0.95 11.57
C ILE A 44 11.39 -2.20 10.91
N VAL A 45 12.20 -3.13 10.42
CA VAL A 45 11.74 -4.39 9.81
C VAL A 45 10.99 -5.26 10.83
N VAL A 46 11.52 -5.39 12.05
CA VAL A 46 10.83 -6.11 13.14
C VAL A 46 9.48 -5.48 13.46
N LYS A 47 9.40 -4.14 13.45
CA LYS A 47 8.11 -3.43 13.60
C LYS A 47 7.18 -3.66 12.41
N MET A 48 7.70 -3.82 11.20
CA MET A 48 6.94 -4.18 10.00
C MET A 48 6.26 -5.55 10.13
N PHE A 49 6.97 -6.55 10.68
CA PHE A 49 6.40 -7.87 10.96
C PHE A 49 5.34 -7.81 12.06
N GLN A 50 5.51 -6.95 13.06
CA GLN A 50 4.54 -6.78 14.14
C GLN A 50 3.21 -6.17 13.63
N ILE A 51 3.27 -5.40 12.55
CA ILE A 51 2.12 -4.80 11.84
C ILE A 51 1.31 -5.82 11.03
N ALA A 52 1.83 -7.02 10.77
CA ALA A 52 1.19 -8.05 9.96
C ALA A 52 -0.12 -8.63 10.55
N LYS A 53 -0.51 -8.20 11.75
CA LYS A 53 -1.82 -8.52 12.34
C LYS A 53 -2.85 -7.50 11.85
N GLY A 54 -3.68 -7.88 10.88
CA GLY A 54 -4.80 -7.05 10.41
C GLY A 54 -5.38 -7.43 9.05
N SER A 55 -6.18 -6.52 8.50
CA SER A 55 -6.72 -6.64 7.14
C SER A 55 -5.61 -6.54 6.08
N ARG A 56 -5.76 -7.31 4.99
CA ARG A 56 -4.82 -7.31 3.84
C ARG A 56 -4.55 -5.90 3.33
N ALA A 57 -5.58 -5.05 3.23
CA ALA A 57 -5.43 -3.67 2.77
C ALA A 57 -4.61 -2.80 3.75
N LEU A 58 -4.86 -2.93 5.06
CA LEU A 58 -4.13 -2.18 6.09
C LEU A 58 -2.67 -2.65 6.21
N GLN A 59 -2.40 -3.93 5.96
CA GLN A 59 -1.05 -4.46 5.91
C GLN A 59 -0.27 -3.85 4.73
N LEU A 60 -0.87 -3.80 3.54
CA LEU A 60 -0.25 -3.21 2.35
C LEU A 60 0.04 -1.72 2.55
N ILE A 61 -0.93 -0.94 3.05
CA ILE A 61 -0.75 0.49 3.31
C ILE A 61 0.41 0.74 4.29
N LYS A 62 0.44 0.02 5.41
CA LYS A 62 1.54 0.15 6.37
C LYS A 62 2.88 -0.29 5.78
N GLY A 63 2.87 -1.27 4.88
CA GLY A 63 4.06 -1.70 4.13
C GLY A 63 4.63 -0.60 3.23
N ILE A 64 3.77 0.05 2.46
CA ILE A 64 4.13 1.15 1.54
C ILE A 64 4.66 2.36 2.30
N ILE A 65 3.96 2.78 3.36
CA ILE A 65 4.38 3.90 4.20
C ILE A 65 5.78 3.65 4.77
N LEU A 66 6.04 2.43 5.24
CA LEU A 66 7.34 2.09 5.79
C LEU A 66 8.43 2.05 4.72
N PHE A 67 8.14 1.49 3.55
CA PHE A 67 9.07 1.45 2.42
C PHE A 67 9.51 2.87 2.01
N ILE A 68 8.55 3.80 1.93
CA ILE A 68 8.82 5.21 1.63
C ILE A 68 9.67 5.84 2.74
N LEU A 69 9.33 5.60 4.01
CA LEU A 69 10.10 6.11 5.15
C LEU A 69 11.55 5.63 5.10
N ILE A 70 11.80 4.34 4.87
CA ILE A 70 13.17 3.80 4.79
C ILE A 70 13.91 4.40 3.58
N THR A 71 13.24 4.57 2.44
CA THR A 71 13.85 5.19 1.24
C THR A 71 14.28 6.61 1.52
N TRP A 72 13.44 7.40 2.17
CA TRP A 72 13.76 8.76 2.53
C TRP A 72 14.87 8.84 3.59
N LEU A 73 14.78 8.00 4.64
CA LEU A 73 15.78 7.94 5.71
C LEU A 73 17.15 7.50 5.17
N SER A 74 17.18 6.53 4.26
CA SER A 74 18.43 6.08 3.60
C SER A 74 19.11 7.19 2.80
N GLY A 75 18.33 8.12 2.23
CA GLY A 75 18.85 9.30 1.54
C GLY A 75 19.45 10.32 2.52
N ILE A 76 18.77 10.62 3.63
CA ILE A 76 19.28 11.52 4.68
C ILE A 76 20.57 10.99 5.31
N LEU A 77 20.61 9.69 5.60
CA LEU A 77 21.72 9.02 6.28
C LEU A 77 22.89 8.71 5.34
N ASN A 78 22.80 9.07 4.05
CA ASN A 78 23.82 8.79 3.03
C ASN A 78 24.15 7.28 2.89
N LEU A 79 23.16 6.42 3.07
CA LEU A 79 23.31 4.98 2.88
C LEU A 79 23.36 4.63 1.39
N THR A 80 24.53 4.76 0.76
CA THR A 80 24.69 4.59 -0.69
C THR A 80 24.15 3.25 -1.21
N ILE A 81 24.44 2.14 -0.53
CA ILE A 81 24.04 0.80 -0.99
C ILE A 81 22.52 0.59 -0.81
N VAL A 82 22.00 0.86 0.40
CA VAL A 82 20.56 0.66 0.70
C VAL A 82 19.72 1.58 -0.16
N HIS A 83 20.10 2.85 -0.26
CA HIS A 83 19.40 3.83 -1.07
C HIS A 83 19.35 3.38 -2.53
N SER A 84 20.47 2.91 -3.09
CA SER A 84 20.55 2.42 -4.48
C SER A 84 19.67 1.20 -4.73
N VAL A 85 19.66 0.23 -3.81
CA VAL A 85 18.79 -0.94 -3.93
C VAL A 85 17.32 -0.50 -3.86
N LEU A 86 16.95 0.32 -2.89
CA LEU A 86 15.56 0.72 -2.68
C LEU A 86 15.01 1.58 -3.82
N THR A 87 15.84 2.47 -4.40
CA THR A 87 15.47 3.23 -5.62
C THR A 87 15.37 2.33 -6.85
N ALA A 88 16.22 1.31 -7.00
CA ALA A 88 16.10 0.34 -8.09
C ALA A 88 14.79 -0.47 -8.03
N PHE A 89 14.23 -0.67 -6.83
CA PHE A 89 12.94 -1.32 -6.63
C PHE A 89 11.71 -0.39 -6.80
N LEU A 90 11.88 0.93 -6.85
CA LEU A 90 10.73 1.86 -6.98
C LEU A 90 9.89 1.63 -8.25
N PRO A 91 10.48 1.48 -9.46
CA PRO A 91 9.69 1.31 -10.68
C PRO A 91 8.82 0.04 -10.67
N SER A 92 9.39 -1.08 -10.23
CA SER A 92 8.65 -2.34 -10.08
C SER A 92 7.66 -2.30 -8.92
N GLY A 93 7.99 -1.59 -7.84
CA GLY A 93 7.11 -1.35 -6.70
C GLY A 93 5.84 -0.60 -7.08
N VAL A 94 5.96 0.45 -7.92
CA VAL A 94 4.78 1.19 -8.43
C VAL A 94 3.89 0.31 -9.29
N ILE A 95 4.46 -0.50 -10.19
CA ILE A 95 3.68 -1.43 -11.02
C ILE A 95 2.96 -2.46 -10.15
N ALA A 96 3.67 -3.09 -9.21
CA ALA A 96 3.10 -4.05 -8.28
C ALA A 96 1.97 -3.42 -7.44
N LEU A 97 2.17 -2.17 -6.99
CA LEU A 97 1.16 -1.41 -6.27
C LEU A 97 -0.11 -1.26 -7.10
N VAL A 98 0.01 -0.78 -8.33
CA VAL A 98 -1.14 -0.59 -9.23
C VAL A 98 -1.88 -1.91 -9.44
N VAL A 99 -1.16 -3.00 -9.76
CA VAL A 99 -1.76 -4.32 -10.01
C VAL A 99 -2.48 -4.88 -8.78
N ILE A 100 -1.89 -4.74 -7.59
CA ILE A 100 -2.49 -5.24 -6.34
C ILE A 100 -3.72 -4.41 -5.94
N PHE A 101 -3.69 -3.09 -6.14
CA PHE A 101 -4.79 -2.20 -5.78
C PHE A 101 -5.88 -2.11 -6.85
N GLN A 102 -5.61 -2.55 -8.08
CA GLN A 102 -6.55 -2.53 -9.19
C GLN A 102 -7.93 -3.13 -8.84
N PRO A 103 -8.04 -4.31 -8.19
CA PRO A 103 -9.33 -4.89 -7.82
C PRO A 103 -10.10 -4.03 -6.82
N GLU A 104 -9.40 -3.40 -5.87
CA GLU A 104 -10.04 -2.68 -4.77
C GLU A 104 -10.49 -1.29 -5.20
N ILE A 105 -9.72 -0.60 -6.06
CA ILE A 105 -10.16 0.64 -6.72
C ILE A 105 -11.42 0.36 -7.55
N ARG A 106 -11.43 -0.73 -8.31
CA ARG A 106 -12.61 -1.12 -9.10
C ARG A 106 -13.84 -1.32 -8.21
N ARG A 107 -13.73 -2.10 -7.13
CA ARG A 107 -14.85 -2.37 -6.21
C ARG A 107 -15.32 -1.10 -5.48
N GLY A 108 -14.39 -0.21 -5.12
CA GLY A 108 -14.73 1.09 -4.54
C GLY A 108 -15.53 1.96 -5.52
N LEU A 109 -15.11 2.01 -6.79
CA LEU A 109 -15.83 2.73 -7.84
C LEU A 109 -17.21 2.12 -8.14
N GLU A 110 -17.31 0.78 -8.17
CA GLU A 110 -18.59 0.07 -8.33
C GLU A 110 -19.59 0.43 -7.21
N GLN A 111 -19.12 0.52 -5.96
CA GLN A 111 -19.95 0.94 -4.82
C GLN A 111 -20.36 2.42 -4.89
N ILE A 112 -19.45 3.30 -5.33
CA ILE A 112 -19.73 4.73 -5.51
C ILE A 112 -20.76 4.95 -6.63
N GLY A 113 -20.64 4.20 -7.73
CA GLY A 113 -21.53 4.28 -8.89
C GLY A 113 -22.93 3.76 -8.63
N THR A 114 -23.09 2.74 -7.77
CA THR A 114 -24.39 2.06 -7.60
C THR A 114 -25.30 2.73 -6.56
N ASN A 115 -24.76 3.25 -5.45
CA ASN A 115 -25.58 3.74 -4.33
C ASN A 115 -25.52 5.25 -4.05
N LYS A 116 -24.48 5.96 -4.49
CA LYS A 116 -24.33 7.40 -4.23
C LYS A 116 -24.57 8.28 -5.44
N PHE A 117 -24.24 7.82 -6.65
CA PHE A 117 -24.36 8.66 -7.85
C PHE A 117 -25.81 8.94 -8.22
N THR A 118 -26.71 7.97 -8.09
CA THR A 118 -28.17 8.11 -8.31
C THR A 118 -28.83 9.02 -7.28
N ASN A 119 -28.41 8.98 -6.01
CA ASN A 119 -28.90 9.88 -4.96
C ASN A 119 -28.32 11.31 -5.07
N LEU A 120 -27.12 11.50 -5.65
CA LEU A 120 -26.54 12.83 -5.88
C LEU A 120 -27.09 13.51 -7.15
N PHE A 121 -27.43 12.74 -8.19
CA PHE A 121 -27.90 13.28 -9.47
C PHE A 121 -29.41 13.53 -9.54
N GLY A 122 -30.16 13.37 -8.45
CA GLY A 122 -31.58 13.74 -8.41
C GLY A 122 -32.43 13.07 -9.49
N MET A 123 -32.04 11.88 -9.98
CA MET A 123 -32.93 11.07 -10.80
C MET A 123 -33.93 10.40 -9.87
N ASP A 124 -34.99 11.14 -9.62
CA ASP A 124 -36.09 10.93 -8.70
C ASP A 124 -37.00 9.74 -9.06
N LYS A 125 -36.42 8.62 -9.51
CA LYS A 125 -37.18 7.38 -9.71
C LYS A 125 -37.74 6.84 -8.40
N SER A 126 -37.20 7.26 -7.25
CA SER A 126 -37.69 6.89 -5.93
C SER A 126 -38.87 7.76 -5.46
N ILE A 127 -38.94 9.05 -5.78
CA ILE A 127 -40.13 9.86 -5.49
C ILE A 127 -41.27 9.51 -6.43
N GLU A 128 -41.03 9.34 -7.74
CA GLU A 128 -42.12 8.99 -8.67
C GLU A 128 -42.75 7.62 -8.34
N THR A 129 -41.94 6.63 -7.93
CA THR A 129 -42.43 5.31 -7.51
C THR A 129 -43.15 5.37 -6.17
N LYS A 130 -42.64 6.13 -5.18
CA LYS A 130 -43.32 6.30 -3.88
C LYS A 130 -44.64 7.07 -4.01
N THR A 131 -44.67 8.14 -4.81
CA THR A 131 -45.90 8.89 -5.05
C THR A 131 -46.97 8.04 -5.76
N ARG A 132 -46.58 7.20 -6.72
CA ARG A 132 -47.49 6.23 -7.36
C ARG A 132 -48.04 5.23 -6.36
N GLU A 133 -47.18 4.70 -5.47
CA GLU A 133 -47.57 3.75 -4.43
C GLU A 133 -48.52 4.37 -3.39
N ASP A 134 -48.26 5.59 -2.95
CA ASP A 134 -49.10 6.31 -1.99
C ASP A 134 -50.46 6.68 -2.58
N ILE A 135 -50.51 7.13 -3.84
CA ILE A 135 -51.78 7.36 -4.56
C ILE A 135 -52.58 6.06 -4.66
N TYR A 136 -51.93 4.94 -4.99
CA TYR A 136 -52.60 3.64 -5.11
C TYR A 136 -53.20 3.18 -3.78
N LYS A 137 -52.48 3.36 -2.66
CA LYS A 137 -52.97 3.06 -1.31
C LYS A 137 -54.18 3.90 -0.92
N ILE A 138 -54.19 5.20 -1.25
CA ILE A 138 -55.32 6.08 -0.99
C ILE A 138 -56.55 5.63 -1.80
N VAL A 139 -56.37 5.31 -3.08
CA VAL A 139 -57.46 4.84 -3.94
C VAL A 139 -58.06 3.55 -3.40
N ILE A 140 -57.25 2.57 -3.02
CA ILE A 140 -57.73 1.31 -2.42
C ILE A 140 -58.48 1.58 -1.12
N ALA A 141 -57.93 2.40 -0.22
CA ALA A 141 -58.58 2.72 1.04
C ALA A 141 -59.95 3.39 0.83
N VAL A 142 -60.06 4.31 -0.14
CA VAL A 142 -61.32 4.97 -0.47
C VAL A 142 -62.31 3.99 -1.13
N GLU A 143 -61.83 3.11 -2.02
CA GLU A 143 -62.66 2.08 -2.64
C GLU A 143 -63.20 1.09 -1.60
N GLU A 144 -62.37 0.61 -0.69
CA GLU A 144 -62.77 -0.26 0.40
C GLU A 144 -63.80 0.42 1.32
N LEU A 145 -63.60 1.70 1.66
CA LEU A 145 -64.56 2.46 2.46
C LEU A 145 -65.90 2.65 1.73
N ALA A 146 -65.89 2.94 0.43
CA ALA A 146 -67.10 3.06 -0.37
C ALA A 146 -67.87 1.73 -0.46
N LYS A 147 -67.14 0.62 -0.66
CA LYS A 147 -67.70 -0.73 -0.75
C LYS A 147 -68.25 -1.22 0.60
N ASN A 148 -67.61 -0.85 1.70
CA ASN A 148 -68.04 -1.21 3.06
C ASN A 148 -69.23 -0.34 3.52
N LYS A 149 -69.31 0.93 3.07
CA LYS A 149 -70.48 1.80 3.32
C LYS A 149 -71.75 1.27 2.66
N ASN A 150 -71.66 0.68 1.47
CA ASN A 150 -72.79 0.05 0.78
C ASN A 150 -73.19 -1.34 1.32
N ARG A 151 -72.45 -1.91 2.28
CA ARG A 151 -72.77 -3.21 2.92
C ARG A 151 -73.47 -3.08 4.28
N ARG A 152 -73.74 -1.87 4.75
CA ARG A 152 -74.44 -1.61 6.02
C ARG A 152 -75.94 -1.27 5.86
N HIS A 153 -76.55 -1.63 4.74
CA HIS A 153 -78.00 -1.65 4.57
C HIS A 153 -78.47 -3.06 4.24
#